data_AF-A0A7R9ZGX6-F1
#
_entry.id   AF-A0A7R9ZGX6-F1
#
_cell.length_a   1.000
_cell.length_b   1.000
_cell.length_c   1.000
_cell.angle_alpha   90.00
_cell.angle_beta   90.00
_cell.angle_gamma   90.00
#
_symmetry.space_group_name_H-M   'P 1'
#
loop_
_entity.id
_entity.type
_entity.pdbx_description
1 polymer ?
#
loop_
_entity_poly.entity_id
_entity_poly.type
_entity_poly.pdbx_seq_one_letter_code
_entity_poly.pdbx_strand_id
1 'polypeptide(L)'
;RAALEVFLRRVSVHPELHDAPSLDTFLRADDVTFHAAKNAKDPAAASGMMMSATMNPYGGMASMPVAGGGAGPKKEGIKRWFAEAKTSISGDLVRSPDDDLFEEIERYVNNLDAQMRNVSAQASGLVRKGKEIANGLFEFGLAFNLLGQSEADALGDALGRVGEAADSLSVLSAEHADREAARFERPLSDYVKTIYAVKLALGRRHEKRLTYTTCLQEVNAKNAALAKLRATPGAEGKA
;
A
#
# COMPACT_ATOMS: atom_id res chain seq x y z
N ARG A 1 9.92 -4.79 9.29
CA ARG A 1 9.48 -4.43 10.66
C ARG A 1 9.08 -2.96 10.76
N ALA A 2 9.99 -1.99 10.54
CA ALA A 2 9.68 -0.55 10.65
C ALA A 2 8.48 -0.08 9.78
N ALA A 3 8.40 -0.50 8.52
CA ALA A 3 7.29 -0.12 7.65
C ALA A 3 5.92 -0.62 8.14
N LEU A 4 5.88 -1.82 8.75
CA LEU A 4 4.65 -2.38 9.33
C LEU A 4 4.24 -1.59 10.58
N GLU A 5 5.20 -1.21 11.42
CA GLU A 5 4.93 -0.39 12.59
C GLU A 5 4.36 0.98 12.22
N VAL A 6 4.98 1.67 11.25
CA VAL A 6 4.47 2.96 10.75
C VAL A 6 3.05 2.82 10.20
N PHE A 7 2.80 1.77 9.43
CA PHE A 7 1.46 1.47 8.92
C PHE A 7 0.45 1.26 10.05
N LEU A 8 0.74 0.36 10.99
CA LEU A 8 -0.16 0.05 12.10
C LEU A 8 -0.42 1.29 12.98
N ARG A 9 0.60 2.10 13.26
CA ARG A 9 0.45 3.37 13.99
C ARG A 9 -0.52 4.30 13.26
N ARG A 10 -0.37 4.49 11.95
CA ARG A 10 -1.26 5.34 11.15
C ARG A 10 -2.70 4.82 11.15
N VAL A 11 -2.89 3.51 10.99
CA VAL A 11 -4.23 2.91 11.02
C VAL A 11 -4.87 3.06 12.40
N SER A 12 -4.11 2.84 13.48
CA SER A 12 -4.62 2.90 14.86
C SER A 12 -5.11 4.28 15.30
N VAL A 13 -4.64 5.35 14.66
CA VAL A 13 -5.06 6.74 14.96
C VAL A 13 -6.00 7.31 13.89
N HIS A 14 -6.35 6.52 12.89
CA HIS A 14 -7.20 6.99 11.79
C HIS A 14 -8.67 6.98 12.21
N PRO A 15 -9.42 8.08 12.00
CA PRO A 15 -10.79 8.22 12.52
C PRO A 15 -11.73 7.11 12.05
N GLU A 16 -11.55 6.62 10.81
CA GLU A 16 -12.43 5.58 10.22
C GLU A 16 -11.84 4.18 10.17
N LEU A 17 -10.55 3.99 10.49
CA LEU A 17 -9.89 2.68 10.33
C LEU A 17 -9.42 2.07 11.65
N HIS A 18 -9.40 2.85 12.74
CA HIS A 18 -8.92 2.39 14.04
C HIS A 18 -9.76 1.25 14.64
N ASP A 19 -11.05 1.19 14.29
CA ASP A 19 -12.04 0.21 14.74
C ASP A 19 -12.40 -0.81 13.66
N ALA A 20 -11.62 -0.88 12.57
CA ALA A 20 -11.89 -1.82 11.48
C ALA A 20 -11.85 -3.28 11.99
N PRO A 21 -12.88 -4.10 11.75
CA PRO A 21 -12.92 -5.50 12.21
C PRO A 21 -11.75 -6.34 11.70
N SER A 22 -11.26 -6.03 10.50
CA SER A 22 -10.08 -6.68 9.91
C SER A 22 -8.79 -6.34 10.66
N LEU A 23 -8.69 -5.16 11.26
CA LEU A 23 -7.54 -4.76 12.09
C LEU A 23 -7.56 -5.51 13.42
N ASP A 24 -8.72 -5.61 14.07
CA ASP A 24 -8.86 -6.36 15.31
C ASP A 24 -8.54 -7.85 15.09
N THR A 25 -9.09 -8.44 14.03
CA THR A 25 -8.78 -9.82 13.61
C THR A 25 -7.29 -9.99 13.33
N PHE A 26 -6.64 -9.03 12.66
CA PHE A 26 -5.22 -9.10 12.37
C PHE A 26 -4.34 -9.03 13.63
N LEU A 27 -4.75 -8.27 14.65
CA LEU A 27 -3.94 -8.05 15.86
C LEU A 27 -4.21 -9.06 16.98
N ARG A 28 -5.41 -9.62 17.05
CA ARG A 28 -5.88 -10.39 18.23
C ARG A 28 -6.38 -11.79 17.93
N ALA A 29 -6.68 -12.13 16.67
CA ALA A 29 -7.19 -13.45 16.35
C ALA A 29 -6.13 -14.53 16.58
N ASP A 30 -6.60 -15.70 17.03
CA ASP A 30 -5.80 -16.93 17.01
C ASP A 30 -5.61 -17.43 15.56
N ASP A 31 -4.68 -18.36 15.36
CA ASP A 31 -4.32 -18.86 14.03
C ASP A 31 -5.52 -19.40 13.24
N VAL A 32 -6.46 -20.09 13.92
CA VAL A 32 -7.63 -20.68 13.26
C VAL A 32 -8.56 -19.57 12.75
N THR A 33 -8.90 -18.62 13.61
CA THR A 33 -9.78 -17.49 13.26
C THR A 33 -9.14 -16.60 12.19
N PHE A 34 -7.83 -16.34 12.29
CA PHE A 34 -7.10 -15.57 11.30
C PHE A 34 -7.12 -16.24 9.91
N HIS A 35 -6.87 -17.56 9.86
CA HIS A 35 -6.93 -18.32 8.61
C HIS A 35 -8.33 -18.36 8.01
N ALA A 36 -9.37 -18.49 8.84
CA ALA A 36 -10.75 -18.44 8.38
C ALA A 36 -11.09 -17.06 7.79
N ALA A 37 -10.79 -15.98 8.51
CA ALA A 37 -11.05 -14.61 8.06
C ALA A 37 -10.28 -14.25 6.78
N LYS A 38 -9.02 -14.69 6.65
CA LYS A 38 -8.22 -14.49 5.43
C LYS A 38 -8.81 -15.15 4.19
N ASN A 39 -9.50 -16.29 4.36
CA ASN A 39 -10.07 -17.07 3.27
C ASN A 39 -11.54 -16.70 2.98
N ALA A 40 -12.16 -15.88 3.83
CA ALA A 40 -13.51 -15.37 3.58
C ALA A 40 -13.49 -14.49 2.32
N LYS A 41 -14.38 -14.78 1.36
CA LYS A 41 -14.49 -14.03 0.09
C LYS A 41 -15.10 -12.64 0.25
N ASP A 42 -15.60 -12.29 1.43
CA ASP A 42 -16.30 -11.03 1.69
C ASP A 42 -15.88 -10.44 3.05
N PRO A 43 -15.28 -9.23 3.11
CA PRO A 43 -14.85 -8.61 4.36
C PRO A 43 -16.00 -8.28 5.32
N ALA A 44 -17.25 -8.16 4.83
CA ALA A 44 -18.43 -7.94 5.68
C ALA A 44 -18.96 -9.22 6.34
N ALA A 45 -18.74 -10.40 5.72
CA ALA A 45 -19.21 -11.67 6.25
C ALA A 45 -18.38 -12.16 7.46
N ALA A 46 -17.11 -11.73 7.57
CA ALA A 46 -16.24 -12.09 8.69
C ALA A 46 -16.74 -11.53 10.04
N SER A 47 -17.34 -10.34 10.05
CA SER A 47 -17.89 -9.70 11.27
C SER A 47 -19.16 -10.40 11.79
N GLY A 48 -19.94 -11.04 10.91
CA GLY A 48 -21.17 -11.73 11.27
C GLY A 48 -20.97 -13.06 12.02
N MET A 49 -19.80 -13.69 11.88
CA MET A 49 -19.51 -14.96 12.55
C MET A 49 -19.24 -14.82 14.06
N MET A 50 -18.88 -13.63 14.56
CA MET A 50 -18.67 -13.41 16.01
C MET A 50 -19.96 -13.53 16.84
N MET A 51 -21.14 -13.27 16.25
CA MET A 51 -22.43 -13.43 16.95
C MET A 51 -22.99 -14.86 16.91
N SER A 52 -22.46 -15.74 16.05
CA SER A 52 -22.96 -17.12 15.92
C SER A 52 -22.17 -18.12 16.75
N ALA A 53 -20.94 -17.80 17.17
CA ALA A 53 -20.06 -18.74 17.86
C ALA A 53 -20.41 -18.95 19.35
N THR A 54 -21.34 -18.18 19.92
CA THR A 54 -21.74 -18.29 21.34
C THR A 54 -22.94 -19.19 21.61
N MET A 55 -23.53 -19.87 20.62
CA MET A 55 -24.58 -20.86 20.85
C MET A 55 -24.60 -21.98 19.80
N ASN A 56 -23.72 -22.98 19.92
CA ASN A 56 -24.07 -24.39 19.67
C ASN A 56 -22.95 -25.36 20.08
N PRO A 57 -23.08 -26.20 21.13
CA PRO A 57 -22.04 -27.15 21.51
C PRO A 57 -22.16 -28.55 20.89
N TYR A 58 -23.08 -28.80 19.94
CA TYR A 58 -23.23 -30.11 19.31
C TYR A 58 -23.46 -29.99 17.81
N GLY A 59 -22.47 -30.40 17.00
CA GLY A 59 -22.63 -30.50 15.56
C GLY A 59 -21.37 -30.89 14.79
N GLY A 60 -21.17 -32.20 14.62
CA GLY A 60 -20.68 -32.78 13.35
C GLY A 60 -19.20 -32.61 12.99
N MET A 61 -18.41 -33.61 13.36
CA MET A 61 -17.09 -33.91 12.80
C MET A 61 -17.21 -34.21 11.29
N ALA A 62 -16.60 -33.39 10.43
CA ALA A 62 -16.46 -33.67 9.01
C ALA A 62 -15.05 -33.35 8.50
N SER A 63 -14.33 -34.43 8.20
CA SER A 63 -13.15 -34.62 7.34
C SER A 63 -12.41 -33.40 6.77
N MET A 64 -11.13 -33.28 7.17
CA MET A 64 -10.07 -32.59 6.44
C MET A 64 -9.77 -33.26 5.08
N PRO A 65 -9.38 -32.49 4.06
CA PRO A 65 -8.37 -32.94 3.11
C PRO A 65 -7.09 -32.12 3.26
N VAL A 66 -5.99 -32.84 3.47
CA VAL A 66 -4.61 -32.36 3.30
C VAL A 66 -4.33 -32.18 1.82
N ALA A 67 -3.86 -31.00 1.41
CA ALA A 67 -3.14 -30.82 0.16
C ALA A 67 -2.09 -29.71 0.31
N GLY A 68 -0.81 -30.11 0.24
CA GLY A 68 0.32 -29.20 -0.02
C GLY A 68 0.09 -28.47 -1.36
N GLY A 69 0.59 -27.26 -1.56
CA GLY A 69 1.98 -26.86 -1.46
C GLY A 69 2.30 -26.17 -2.80
N GLY A 70 2.63 -24.88 -2.75
CA GLY A 70 3.12 -24.12 -3.91
C GLY A 70 2.04 -23.48 -4.80
N ALA A 71 1.72 -22.21 -4.53
CA ALA A 71 1.11 -21.33 -5.53
C ALA A 71 1.75 -19.94 -5.42
N GLY A 72 2.50 -19.56 -6.46
CA GLY A 72 3.08 -18.24 -6.64
C GLY A 72 2.02 -17.12 -6.70
N PRO A 73 2.46 -15.84 -6.70
CA PRO A 73 1.58 -14.71 -6.48
C PRO A 73 0.55 -14.57 -7.61
N LYS A 74 -0.72 -14.82 -7.27
CA LYS A 74 -1.89 -14.70 -8.13
C LYS A 74 -2.11 -13.24 -8.57
N LYS A 75 -1.48 -12.84 -9.68
CA LYS A 75 -1.76 -11.59 -10.44
C LYS A 75 -2.99 -11.70 -11.35
N GLU A 76 -3.67 -12.84 -11.36
CA GLU A 76 -4.78 -13.18 -12.26
C GLU A 76 -6.16 -12.67 -11.77
N GLY A 77 -6.40 -12.63 -10.46
CA GLY A 77 -7.72 -12.31 -9.90
C GLY A 77 -8.18 -10.87 -10.15
N ILE A 78 -7.23 -9.92 -10.12
CA ILE A 78 -7.49 -8.50 -10.39
C ILE A 78 -7.81 -8.30 -11.88
N LYS A 79 -7.11 -8.98 -12.79
CA LYS A 79 -7.32 -8.85 -14.25
C LYS A 79 -8.66 -9.42 -14.73
N ARG A 80 -9.16 -10.47 -14.09
CA ARG A 80 -10.45 -11.08 -14.43
C ARG A 80 -11.63 -10.17 -14.05
N TRP A 81 -11.56 -9.47 -12.92
CA TRP A 81 -12.59 -8.50 -12.53
C TRP A 81 -12.57 -7.24 -13.41
N PHE A 82 -11.39 -6.83 -13.89
CA PHE A 82 -11.26 -5.76 -14.89
C PHE A 82 -11.82 -6.11 -16.28
N ALA A 83 -12.10 -7.38 -16.57
CA ALA A 83 -12.66 -7.80 -17.87
C ALA A 83 -14.20 -7.82 -17.87
N GLU A 84 -14.84 -8.15 -16.76
CA GLU A 84 -16.31 -8.21 -16.66
C GLU A 84 -16.96 -6.84 -16.42
N ALA A 85 -16.24 -5.85 -15.90
CA ALA A 85 -16.71 -4.47 -15.76
C ALA A 85 -16.44 -3.59 -17.01
N LYS A 86 -16.08 -4.21 -18.15
CA LYS A 86 -15.95 -3.53 -19.46
C LYS A 86 -17.25 -3.54 -20.26
N THR A 87 -18.40 -3.51 -19.61
CA THR A 87 -19.56 -2.87 -20.23
C THR A 87 -19.24 -1.38 -20.30
N SER A 88 -18.73 -0.99 -21.46
CA SER A 88 -18.53 0.39 -21.91
C SER A 88 -19.84 1.17 -21.75
N ILE A 89 -20.11 1.70 -20.56
CA ILE A 89 -21.06 2.78 -20.36
C ILE A 89 -20.36 4.04 -20.88
N SER A 90 -20.48 4.29 -22.17
CA SER A 90 -20.35 5.62 -22.78
C SER A 90 -21.60 6.46 -22.48
N GLY A 91 -22.06 6.43 -21.23
CA GLY A 91 -23.13 7.27 -20.71
C GLY A 91 -22.54 8.19 -19.66
N ASP A 92 -22.98 9.44 -19.63
CA ASP A 92 -22.54 10.42 -18.63
C ASP A 92 -22.73 9.80 -17.23
N LEU A 93 -21.64 9.66 -16.49
CA LEU A 93 -21.68 9.17 -15.10
C LEU A 93 -22.61 10.07 -14.28
N VAL A 94 -23.19 9.53 -13.21
CA VAL A 94 -23.96 10.39 -12.30
C VAL A 94 -23.09 11.56 -11.86
N ARG A 95 -23.52 12.77 -12.23
CA ARG A 95 -22.86 14.02 -11.87
C ARG A 95 -23.01 14.27 -10.37
N SER A 96 -21.93 14.69 -9.75
CA SER A 96 -21.87 15.13 -8.36
C SER A 96 -21.45 16.60 -8.31
N PRO A 97 -21.96 17.40 -7.36
CA PRO A 97 -21.45 18.75 -7.12
C PRO A 97 -19.94 18.82 -6.85
N ASP A 98 -19.35 17.71 -6.40
CA ASP A 98 -17.92 17.62 -6.08
C ASP A 98 -17.06 17.23 -7.30
N ASP A 99 -17.64 16.99 -8.48
CA ASP A 99 -16.89 16.46 -9.63
C ASP A 99 -15.69 17.34 -10.00
N ASP A 100 -15.89 18.67 -10.06
CA ASP A 100 -14.81 19.64 -10.34
C ASP A 100 -13.68 19.57 -9.29
N LEU A 101 -14.04 19.38 -8.02
CA LEU A 101 -13.09 19.23 -6.93
C LEU A 101 -12.28 17.93 -7.08
N PHE A 102 -12.94 16.82 -7.44
CA PHE A 102 -12.24 15.55 -7.63
C PHE A 102 -11.35 15.55 -8.87
N GLU A 103 -11.74 16.23 -9.95
CA GLU A 103 -10.87 16.44 -11.11
C GLU A 103 -9.63 17.26 -10.76
N GLU A 104 -9.79 18.31 -9.94
CA GLU A 104 -8.65 19.08 -9.42
C GLU A 104 -7.73 18.24 -8.54
N ILE A 105 -8.31 17.45 -7.61
CA ILE A 105 -7.56 16.52 -6.76
C ILE A 105 -6.79 15.50 -7.61
N GLU A 106 -7.42 14.89 -8.61
CA GLU A 106 -6.77 13.92 -9.49
C GLU A 106 -5.60 14.54 -10.24
N ARG A 107 -5.78 15.73 -10.81
CA ARG A 107 -4.70 16.47 -11.48
C ARG A 107 -3.56 16.78 -10.51
N TYR A 108 -3.87 17.29 -9.33
CA TYR A 108 -2.89 17.60 -8.29
C TYR A 108 -2.10 16.35 -7.87
N VAL A 109 -2.79 15.27 -7.53
CA VAL A 109 -2.18 14.02 -7.05
C VAL A 109 -1.30 13.38 -8.12
N ASN A 110 -1.71 13.41 -9.39
CA ASN A 110 -0.90 12.88 -10.49
C ASN A 110 0.38 13.68 -10.71
N ASN A 111 0.30 15.01 -10.66
CA ASN A 111 1.48 15.87 -10.75
C ASN A 111 2.41 15.66 -9.54
N LEU A 112 1.85 15.59 -8.33
CA LEU A 112 2.59 15.37 -7.10
C LEU A 112 3.30 14.01 -7.09
N ASP A 113 2.65 12.94 -7.56
CA ASP A 113 3.23 11.59 -7.66
C ASP A 113 4.51 11.59 -8.50
N ALA A 114 4.48 12.23 -9.67
CA ALA A 114 5.65 12.32 -10.55
C ALA A 114 6.82 13.05 -9.88
N GLN A 115 6.56 14.23 -9.30
CA GLN A 115 7.60 15.03 -8.66
C GLN A 115 8.15 14.35 -7.40
N MET A 116 7.27 13.78 -6.58
CA MET A 116 7.67 13.12 -5.34
C MET A 116 8.51 11.86 -5.60
N ARG A 117 8.18 11.09 -6.64
CA ARG A 117 9.02 9.95 -7.07
C ARG A 117 10.40 10.39 -7.51
N ASN A 118 10.50 11.49 -8.26
CA ASN A 118 11.79 12.02 -8.68
C ASN A 118 12.64 12.43 -7.47
N VAL A 119 12.09 13.25 -6.56
CA VAL A 119 12.81 13.68 -5.35
C VAL A 119 13.20 12.49 -4.48
N SER A 120 12.32 11.51 -4.29
CA SER A 120 12.62 10.28 -3.54
C SER A 120 13.75 9.48 -4.19
N ALA A 121 13.81 9.40 -5.53
CA ALA A 121 14.87 8.71 -6.25
C ALA A 121 16.22 9.44 -6.09
N GLN A 122 16.23 10.77 -6.20
CA GLN A 122 17.44 11.57 -5.99
C GLN A 122 17.96 11.45 -4.54
N ALA A 123 17.07 11.47 -3.55
CA ALA A 123 17.43 11.27 -2.15
C ALA A 123 18.07 9.89 -1.91
N SER A 124 17.50 8.83 -2.51
CA SER A 124 18.07 7.48 -2.44
C SER A 124 19.46 7.43 -3.09
N GLY A 125 19.64 8.14 -4.21
CA GLY A 125 20.93 8.28 -4.88
C GLY A 125 21.98 9.00 -4.04
N LEU A 126 21.61 10.05 -3.33
CA LEU A 126 22.50 10.79 -2.40
C LEU A 126 22.97 9.90 -1.25
N VAL A 127 22.05 9.20 -0.59
CA VAL A 127 22.37 8.26 0.51
C VAL A 127 23.32 7.17 0.02
N ARG A 128 23.06 6.60 -1.16
CA ARG A 128 23.92 5.59 -1.77
C ARG A 128 25.33 6.14 -2.00
N LYS A 129 25.45 7.32 -2.61
CA LYS A 129 26.76 7.97 -2.85
C LYS A 129 27.49 8.27 -1.54
N GLY A 130 26.78 8.69 -0.49
CA GLY A 130 27.38 8.88 0.84
C GLY A 130 27.99 7.59 1.40
N LYS A 131 27.32 6.45 1.20
CA LYS A 131 27.86 5.13 1.58
C LYS A 131 29.06 4.71 0.74
N GLU A 132 29.02 4.98 -0.57
CA GLU A 132 30.15 4.73 -1.47
C GLU A 132 31.38 5.59 -1.08
N ILE A 133 31.18 6.86 -0.69
CA ILE A 133 32.23 7.74 -0.16
C ILE A 133 32.82 7.16 1.13
N ALA A 134 31.98 6.73 2.07
CA ALA A 134 32.44 6.13 3.30
C ALA A 134 33.33 4.90 3.03
N ASN A 135 32.92 4.01 2.14
CA ASN A 135 33.71 2.84 1.76
C ASN A 135 35.04 3.22 1.08
N GLY A 136 34.99 4.17 0.13
CA GLY A 136 36.21 4.64 -0.54
C GLY A 136 37.21 5.28 0.41
N LEU A 137 36.74 6.02 1.41
CA LEU A 137 37.59 6.60 2.46
C LEU A 137 38.22 5.54 3.37
N PHE A 138 37.49 4.47 3.68
CA PHE A 138 38.02 3.35 4.46
C PHE A 138 39.14 2.61 3.71
N GLU A 139 38.90 2.28 2.43
CA GLU A 139 39.91 1.63 1.58
C GLU A 139 41.14 2.53 1.39
N PHE A 140 40.92 3.84 1.21
CA PHE A 140 41.98 4.84 1.12
C PHE A 140 42.78 4.93 2.43
N GLY A 141 42.11 4.96 3.59
CA GLY A 141 42.75 4.97 4.90
C GLY A 141 43.61 3.74 5.14
N LEU A 142 43.07 2.55 4.83
CA LEU A 142 43.79 1.29 4.89
C LEU A 142 45.05 1.29 4.01
N ALA A 143 44.96 1.78 2.77
CA ALA A 143 46.11 1.85 1.87
C ALA A 143 47.22 2.76 2.42
N PHE A 144 46.87 3.91 3.00
CA PHE A 144 47.84 4.81 3.63
C PHE A 144 48.46 4.23 4.90
N ASN A 145 47.69 3.51 5.71
CA ASN A 145 48.22 2.78 6.87
C ASN A 145 49.24 1.71 6.45
N LEU A 146 48.94 0.93 5.41
CA LEU A 146 49.85 -0.10 4.89
C LEU A 146 51.12 0.51 4.26
N LEU A 147 50.97 1.62 3.52
CA LEU A 147 52.13 2.34 2.97
C LEU A 147 52.99 2.92 4.10
N GLY A 148 52.36 3.52 5.12
CA GLY A 148 53.06 4.05 6.28
C GLY A 148 53.83 2.99 7.08
N GLN A 149 53.35 1.75 7.12
CA GLN A 149 54.07 0.61 7.72
C GLN A 149 55.27 0.14 6.88
N SER A 150 55.24 0.38 5.56
CA SER A 150 56.33 0.02 4.65
C SER A 150 57.43 1.08 4.64
N GLU A 151 57.07 2.33 4.91
CA GLU A 151 57.98 3.45 5.13
C GLU A 151 58.45 3.51 6.59
N ALA A 152 59.57 4.19 6.86
CA ALA A 152 60.11 4.35 8.21
C ALA A 152 60.05 5.81 8.69
N ASP A 153 60.30 6.00 9.98
CA ASP A 153 60.49 7.30 10.63
C ASP A 153 59.33 8.28 10.39
N ALA A 154 59.65 9.56 10.24
CA ALA A 154 58.67 10.63 10.13
C ALA A 154 57.72 10.50 8.92
N LEU A 155 58.13 9.81 7.85
CA LEU A 155 57.29 9.62 6.67
C LEU A 155 56.23 8.55 6.93
N GLY A 156 56.62 7.42 7.54
CA GLY A 156 55.68 6.38 7.96
C GLY A 156 54.62 6.92 8.91
N ASP A 157 55.05 7.72 9.91
CA ASP A 157 54.15 8.39 10.86
C ASP A 157 53.18 9.36 10.16
N ALA A 158 53.66 10.15 9.21
CA ALA A 158 52.82 11.11 8.47
C ALA A 158 51.77 10.40 7.61
N LEU A 159 52.14 9.29 6.95
CA LEU A 159 51.23 8.48 6.15
C LEU A 159 50.18 7.77 7.02
N GLY A 160 50.58 7.24 8.18
CA GLY A 160 49.66 6.67 9.16
C GLY A 160 48.61 7.68 9.63
N ARG A 161 49.01 8.93 9.90
CA ARG A 161 48.06 10.01 10.27
C ARG A 161 47.07 10.33 9.15
N VAL A 162 47.48 10.27 7.88
CA VAL A 162 46.55 10.40 6.74
C VAL A 162 45.56 9.24 6.73
N GLY A 163 46.03 8.02 7.01
CA GLY A 163 45.20 6.83 7.14
C GLY A 163 44.12 6.98 8.23
N GLU A 164 44.54 7.33 9.45
CA GLU A 164 43.64 7.56 10.59
C GLU A 164 42.62 8.67 10.34
N ALA A 165 43.03 9.75 9.66
CA ALA A 165 42.12 10.83 9.29
C ALA A 165 41.07 10.37 8.27
N ALA A 166 41.47 9.56 7.29
CA ALA A 166 40.56 8.98 6.30
C ALA A 166 39.60 7.97 6.93
N ASP A 167 40.06 7.12 7.85
CA ASP A 167 39.21 6.20 8.61
C ASP A 167 38.17 6.96 9.45
N SER A 168 38.58 8.05 10.10
CA SER A 168 37.68 8.92 10.85
C SER A 168 36.61 9.56 9.95
N LEU A 169 37.01 10.02 8.76
CA LEU A 169 36.08 10.60 7.79
C LEU A 169 35.13 9.55 7.19
N SER A 170 35.59 8.31 7.04
CA SER A 170 34.76 7.18 6.62
C SER A 170 33.61 6.95 7.61
N VAL A 171 33.91 6.88 8.91
CA VAL A 171 32.90 6.72 9.97
C VAL A 171 31.89 7.86 9.93
N LEU A 172 32.36 9.11 9.90
CA LEU A 172 31.49 10.29 9.84
C LEU A 172 30.60 10.29 8.59
N SER A 173 31.15 9.87 7.45
CA SER A 173 30.42 9.77 6.17
C SER A 173 29.36 8.67 6.21
N ALA A 174 29.65 7.51 6.81
CA ALA A 174 28.70 6.43 7.01
C ALA A 174 27.53 6.87 7.91
N GLU A 175 27.84 7.49 9.06
CA GLU A 175 26.82 8.01 9.96
C GLU A 175 25.96 9.10 9.31
N HIS A 176 26.57 9.99 8.52
CA HIS A 176 25.85 11.02 7.81
C HIS A 176 24.87 10.41 6.80
N ALA A 177 25.33 9.44 5.99
CA ALA A 177 24.48 8.76 5.03
C ALA A 177 23.33 8.00 5.71
N ASP A 178 23.57 7.38 6.87
CA ASP A 178 22.50 6.72 7.63
C ASP A 178 21.50 7.70 8.26
N ARG A 179 21.97 8.88 8.69
CA ARG A 179 21.09 9.97 9.14
C ARG A 179 20.25 10.52 7.99
N GLU A 180 20.82 10.72 6.81
CA GLU A 180 20.08 11.12 5.60
C GLU A 180 19.05 10.05 5.19
N ALA A 181 19.43 8.78 5.25
CA ALA A 181 18.50 7.67 4.99
C ALA A 181 17.30 7.73 5.95
N ALA A 182 17.55 7.93 7.24
CA ALA A 182 16.52 7.94 8.26
C ALA A 182 15.62 9.17 8.21
N ARG A 183 16.21 10.36 8.03
CA ARG A 183 15.52 11.66 8.16
C ARG A 183 14.99 12.22 6.84
N PHE A 184 15.49 11.72 5.70
CA PHE A 184 15.12 12.25 4.39
C PHE A 184 14.60 11.15 3.46
N GLU A 185 15.41 10.14 3.12
CA GLU A 185 15.03 9.10 2.15
C GLU A 185 13.75 8.34 2.56
N ARG A 186 13.71 7.84 3.80
CA ARG A 186 12.57 7.05 4.30
C ARG A 186 11.26 7.86 4.33
N PRO A 187 11.20 9.09 4.89
CA PRO A 187 10.01 9.93 4.81
C PRO A 187 9.52 10.18 3.38
N LEU A 188 10.42 10.49 2.44
CA LEU A 188 10.07 10.73 1.04
C LEU A 188 9.47 9.47 0.40
N SER A 189 10.07 8.30 0.65
CA SER A 189 9.53 7.01 0.20
C SER A 189 8.12 6.75 0.76
N ASP A 190 7.90 7.09 2.03
CA ASP A 190 6.58 6.94 2.66
C ASP A 190 5.53 7.92 2.13
N TYR A 191 5.94 9.13 1.72
CA TYR A 191 5.04 10.05 1.01
C TYR A 191 4.63 9.50 -0.36
N VAL A 192 5.57 8.93 -1.13
CA VAL A 192 5.25 8.27 -2.41
C VAL A 192 4.21 7.16 -2.20
N LYS A 193 4.33 6.35 -1.14
CA LYS A 193 3.34 5.32 -0.81
C LYS A 193 1.98 5.91 -0.43
N THR A 194 1.97 7.03 0.30
CA THR A 194 0.76 7.71 0.71
C THR A 194 0.03 8.29 -0.50
N ILE A 195 0.74 8.94 -1.41
CA ILE A 195 0.21 9.43 -2.68
C ILE A 195 -0.38 8.27 -3.51
N TYR A 196 0.32 7.15 -3.60
CA TYR A 196 -0.20 5.96 -4.26
C TYR A 196 -1.49 5.43 -3.62
N ALA A 197 -1.60 5.43 -2.29
CA ALA A 197 -2.82 5.05 -1.59
C ALA A 197 -4.00 5.99 -1.91
N VAL A 198 -3.75 7.30 -2.04
CA VAL A 198 -4.76 8.27 -2.49
C VAL A 198 -5.22 7.97 -3.91
N LYS A 199 -4.30 7.66 -4.84
CA LYS A 199 -4.65 7.26 -6.21
C LYS A 199 -5.53 6.00 -6.23
N LEU A 200 -5.24 5.01 -5.38
CA LEU A 200 -6.08 3.83 -5.23
C LEU A 200 -7.47 4.18 -4.68
N ALA A 201 -7.57 5.10 -3.72
CA ALA A 201 -8.84 5.55 -3.18
C ALA A 201 -9.70 6.27 -4.25
N LEU A 202 -9.09 7.12 -5.08
CA LEU A 202 -9.75 7.78 -6.21
C LEU A 202 -10.25 6.76 -7.25
N GLY A 203 -9.42 5.75 -7.58
CA GLY A 203 -9.84 4.65 -8.45
C GLY A 203 -11.04 3.88 -7.90
N ARG A 204 -11.02 3.53 -6.60
CA ARG A 204 -12.16 2.88 -5.93
C ARG A 204 -13.41 3.75 -5.91
N ARG A 205 -13.28 5.07 -5.72
CA ARG A 205 -14.39 6.03 -5.83
C ARG A 205 -15.00 5.98 -7.23
N HIS A 206 -14.17 5.99 -8.27
CA HIS A 206 -14.63 5.91 -9.66
C HIS A 206 -15.38 4.59 -9.93
N GLU A 207 -14.86 3.45 -9.48
CA GLU A 207 -15.52 2.14 -9.60
C GLU A 207 -16.89 2.11 -8.90
N LYS A 208 -16.98 2.69 -7.69
CA LYS A 208 -18.25 2.81 -6.96
C LYS A 208 -19.23 3.74 -7.66
N ARG A 209 -18.77 4.86 -8.22
CA ARG A 209 -19.61 5.77 -9.02
C ARG A 209 -20.16 5.08 -10.27
N LEU A 210 -19.34 4.29 -10.95
CA LEU A 210 -19.77 3.49 -12.10
C LEU A 210 -20.86 2.50 -11.68
N THR A 211 -20.60 1.71 -10.63
CA THR A 211 -21.57 0.74 -10.09
C THR A 211 -22.90 1.41 -9.72
N TYR A 212 -22.83 2.54 -9.01
CA TYR A 212 -24.01 3.31 -8.63
C TYR A 212 -24.79 3.81 -9.85
N THR A 213 -24.09 4.34 -10.85
CA THR A 213 -24.71 4.80 -12.10
C THR A 213 -25.46 3.67 -12.80
N THR A 214 -24.87 2.48 -12.90
CA THR A 214 -25.52 1.29 -13.48
C THR A 214 -26.78 0.91 -12.70
N CYS A 215 -26.69 0.78 -11.38
CA CYS A 215 -27.86 0.44 -10.56
C CYS A 215 -28.98 1.48 -10.67
N LEU A 216 -28.63 2.78 -10.72
CA LEU A 216 -29.61 3.85 -10.87
C LEU A 216 -30.34 3.77 -12.22
N GLN A 217 -29.61 3.48 -13.31
CA GLN A 217 -30.21 3.26 -14.63
C GLN A 217 -31.16 2.06 -14.64
N GLU A 218 -30.79 0.96 -13.98
CA GLU A 218 -31.66 -0.21 -13.82
C GLU A 218 -32.95 0.11 -13.07
N VAL A 219 -32.84 0.85 -11.96
CA VAL A 219 -34.01 1.30 -11.17
C VAL A 219 -34.92 2.19 -12.03
N ASN A 220 -34.35 3.14 -12.76
CA ASN A 220 -35.09 4.02 -13.65
C ASN A 220 -35.81 3.24 -14.77
N ALA A 221 -35.14 2.26 -15.37
CA ALA A 221 -35.73 1.40 -16.39
C ALA A 221 -36.90 0.57 -15.84
N LYS A 222 -36.75 -0.02 -14.64
CA LYS A 222 -37.82 -0.78 -13.97
C LYS A 222 -39.01 0.12 -13.62
N ASN A 223 -38.77 1.31 -13.10
CA ASN A 223 -39.82 2.29 -12.79
C ASN A 223 -40.58 2.71 -14.06
N ALA A 224 -39.87 2.96 -15.16
CA ALA A 224 -40.50 3.31 -16.44
C ALA A 224 -41.34 2.15 -17.01
N ALA A 225 -40.88 0.90 -16.88
CA ALA A 225 -41.65 -0.28 -17.28
C ALA A 225 -42.92 -0.45 -16.43
N LEU A 226 -42.80 -0.27 -15.12
CA LEU A 226 -43.92 -0.34 -14.17
C LEU A 226 -44.96 0.75 -14.48
N ALA A 227 -44.53 1.99 -14.76
CA ALA A 227 -45.42 3.08 -15.14
C ALA A 227 -46.21 2.76 -16.43
N LYS A 228 -45.55 2.14 -17.44
CA LYS A 228 -46.22 1.70 -18.68
C LYS A 228 -47.26 0.61 -18.42
N LEU A 229 -46.94 -0.37 -17.57
CA LEU A 229 -47.90 -1.43 -17.20
C LEU A 229 -49.14 -0.86 -16.50
N ARG A 230 -48.96 0.08 -15.57
CA ARG A 230 -50.07 0.76 -14.87
C ARG A 230 -50.93 1.63 -15.79
N ALA A 231 -50.34 2.20 -16.85
CA ALA A 231 -51.05 3.04 -17.81
C ALA A 231 -51.82 2.24 -18.88
N THR A 232 -51.72 0.90 -18.90
CA THR A 232 -52.39 0.05 -19.88
C THR A 232 -53.70 -0.52 -19.31
N PRO A 233 -54.89 -0.09 -19.78
CA PRO A 233 -56.17 -0.58 -19.26
C PRO A 233 -56.36 -2.09 -19.54
N GLY A 234 -56.77 -2.87 -18.53
CA GLY A 234 -57.06 -4.31 -18.66
C GLY A 234 -55.95 -5.29 -18.21
N ALA A 235 -54.84 -4.80 -17.65
CA ALA A 235 -53.73 -5.62 -17.14
C ALA A 235 -53.64 -5.68 -15.61
N GLU A 236 -54.73 -5.37 -14.90
CA GLU A 236 -54.78 -5.14 -13.44
C GLU A 236 -54.35 -6.37 -12.60
N GLY A 237 -54.38 -7.59 -13.16
CA GLY A 237 -53.96 -8.82 -12.49
C GLY A 237 -52.50 -9.24 -12.68
N LYS A 238 -51.65 -8.45 -13.37
CA LYS A 238 -50.24 -8.78 -13.65
C LYS A 238 -49.21 -7.87 -12.95
N ALA A 239 -49.67 -6.96 -12.10
CA ALA A 239 -48.84 -6.00 -11.36
C ALA A 239 -48.36 -6.55 -10.01
#